data_AF-A0A933J801-F1
#
_entry.id   AF-A0A933J801-F1
#
_cell.length_a   1.000
_cell.length_b   1.000
_cell.length_c   1.000
_cell.angle_alpha   90.00
_cell.angle_beta   90.00
_cell.angle_gamma   90.00
#
_symmetry.space_group_name_H-M   'P 1'
#
loop_
_entity.id
_entity.type
_entity.pdbx_description
1 polymer ?
#
loop_
_entity_poly.entity_id
_entity_poly.type
_entity_poly.pdbx_seq_one_letter_code
_entity_poly.pdbx_strand_id
1 'polypeptide(L)'
;MEESLTTRPLVGRWIALDVRPMRPLTFLGPSWAVLVGAMASGGLSFRGQALLSLVLAILLCDALLGAWRALWLQSDWRDALRRSSASAATWLVPSNDRPVSRFLNVFRRFKRRVIHFRQVIWPVIDSEITGLVVIGALALSIAVILGQVPLVLTSLVMLFALIEGRIGTARGAGLRAVGEITFPWLIAESAFGHFSWLSLVYALLFTLVYRALLGLVTTRQSQWIAWSNLAQVAAVLLLMATNTPAGVGIVLLGLLAQVLWQARYNSDRDGQAYARRVQSYMLVAMLVAGLSLWL
;
A
#
# COMPACT_ATOMS: atom_id res chain seq x y z
N MET A 1 -48.64 -6.60 7.82
CA MET A 1 -47.41 -7.33 7.48
C MET A 1 -46.26 -6.41 7.89
N GLU A 2 -45.92 -6.47 9.18
CA GLU A 2 -44.96 -5.56 9.82
C GLU A 2 -43.56 -6.13 9.67
N GLU A 3 -42.67 -5.39 9.01
CA GLU A 3 -41.24 -5.69 8.98
C GLU A 3 -40.65 -5.45 10.38
N SER A 4 -40.40 -6.54 11.10
CA SER A 4 -39.64 -6.53 12.33
C SER A 4 -38.21 -6.07 12.04
N LEU A 5 -37.94 -4.79 12.30
CA LEU A 5 -36.59 -4.24 12.40
C LEU A 5 -35.83 -4.99 13.50
N THR A 6 -35.12 -6.05 13.11
CA THR A 6 -34.16 -6.75 13.97
C THR A 6 -33.06 -5.78 14.36
N THR A 7 -33.24 -5.12 15.49
CA THR A 7 -32.22 -4.36 16.18
C THR A 7 -31.20 -5.36 16.73
N ARG A 8 -30.09 -5.52 16.00
CA ARG A 8 -28.95 -6.29 16.51
C ARG A 8 -28.44 -5.62 17.79
N PRO A 9 -28.24 -6.36 18.90
CA PRO A 9 -27.76 -5.78 20.15
C PRO A 9 -26.35 -5.19 19.97
N LEU A 10 -26.19 -3.94 20.40
CA LEU A 10 -24.95 -3.13 20.32
C LEU A 10 -23.93 -3.44 21.43
N VAL A 11 -24.17 -4.45 22.26
CA VAL A 11 -23.34 -4.75 23.43
C VAL A 11 -22.41 -5.91 23.09
N GLY A 12 -21.13 -5.62 22.85
CA GLY A 12 -20.10 -6.65 22.72
C GLY A 12 -19.17 -6.55 21.51
N ARG A 13 -19.21 -5.49 20.68
CA ARG A 13 -18.22 -5.30 19.62
C ARG A 13 -16.92 -4.72 20.19
N TRP A 14 -16.27 -5.50 21.06
CA TRP A 14 -14.87 -5.29 21.44
C TRP A 14 -14.06 -5.33 20.16
N ILE A 15 -13.59 -4.15 19.73
CA ILE A 15 -12.58 -3.90 18.68
C ILE A 15 -12.35 -5.15 17.83
N ALA A 16 -13.30 -5.44 16.94
CA ALA A 16 -13.05 -6.38 15.87
C ALA A 16 -12.10 -5.66 14.93
N LEU A 17 -10.80 -5.72 15.27
CA LEU A 17 -9.70 -5.53 14.36
C LEU A 17 -9.86 -6.65 13.33
N ASP A 18 -10.80 -6.43 12.41
CA ASP A 18 -10.90 -7.15 11.16
C ASP A 18 -9.65 -6.71 10.40
N VAL A 19 -8.51 -7.30 10.77
CA VAL A 19 -7.28 -7.25 10.00
C VAL A 19 -7.62 -8.03 8.76
N ARG A 20 -8.36 -7.41 7.84
CA ARG A 20 -8.54 -7.92 6.51
C ARG A 20 -7.14 -7.85 5.94
N PRO A 21 -6.45 -8.99 5.75
CA PRO A 21 -5.23 -8.94 4.99
C PRO A 21 -5.61 -8.22 3.70
N MET A 22 -4.83 -7.20 3.32
CA MET A 22 -4.89 -6.76 1.94
C MET A 22 -4.85 -8.05 1.13
N ARG A 23 -5.67 -8.16 0.08
CA ARG A 23 -5.36 -9.11 -0.97
C ARG A 23 -4.42 -8.32 -1.89
N PRO A 24 -3.11 -8.15 -1.57
CA PRO A 24 -2.19 -7.80 -2.63
C PRO A 24 -2.35 -8.88 -3.70
N LEU A 25 -2.07 -8.53 -4.94
CA LEU A 25 -2.03 -9.54 -5.99
C LEU A 25 -1.06 -10.68 -5.61
N THR A 26 -0.11 -10.35 -4.72
CA THR A 26 1.00 -11.14 -4.26
C THR A 26 1.00 -11.18 -2.72
N PHE A 27 0.61 -12.29 -2.08
CA PHE A 27 0.62 -12.43 -0.60
C PHE A 27 2.01 -12.17 0.03
N LEU A 28 3.06 -11.99 -0.78
CA LEU A 28 4.46 -11.82 -0.40
C LEU A 28 5.10 -10.55 -0.99
N GLY A 29 4.37 -9.66 -1.67
CA GLY A 29 4.98 -8.54 -2.42
C GLY A 29 5.90 -7.64 -1.58
N PRO A 30 5.38 -6.94 -0.55
CA PRO A 30 6.17 -6.06 0.30
C PRO A 30 7.25 -6.80 1.09
N SER A 31 6.93 -7.96 1.65
CA SER A 31 7.87 -8.81 2.39
C SER A 31 9.05 -9.25 1.52
N TRP A 32 8.79 -9.62 0.27
CA TRP A 32 9.84 -9.99 -0.68
C TRP A 32 10.68 -8.79 -1.08
N ALA A 33 10.06 -7.63 -1.33
CA ALA A 33 10.78 -6.40 -1.62
C ALA A 33 11.71 -5.99 -0.45
N VAL A 34 11.26 -6.15 0.80
CA VAL A 34 12.11 -5.94 1.99
C VAL A 34 13.30 -6.90 2.00
N LEU A 35 13.06 -8.20 1.78
CA LEU A 35 14.14 -9.20 1.75
C LEU A 35 15.19 -8.85 0.69
N VAL A 36 14.73 -8.51 -0.52
CA VAL A 36 15.61 -8.18 -1.64
C VAL A 36 16.37 -6.87 -1.38
N GLY A 37 15.71 -5.85 -0.82
CA GLY A 37 16.38 -4.59 -0.44
C GLY A 37 17.43 -4.80 0.66
N ALA A 38 17.15 -5.65 1.65
CA ALA A 38 18.12 -6.02 2.67
C ALA A 38 19.33 -6.76 2.07
N MET A 39 19.12 -7.68 1.12
CA MET A 39 20.21 -8.35 0.40
C MET A 39 21.02 -7.36 -0.46
N ALA A 40 20.35 -6.46 -1.17
CA ALA A 40 20.98 -5.45 -2.02
C ALA A 40 21.90 -4.50 -1.24
N SER A 41 21.60 -4.24 0.04
CA SER A 41 22.46 -3.42 0.89
C SER A 41 23.81 -4.06 1.23
N GLY A 42 23.95 -5.38 1.06
CA GLY A 42 25.09 -6.17 1.52
C GLY A 42 25.27 -6.27 3.04
N GLY A 43 24.39 -5.64 3.83
CA GLY A 43 24.45 -5.61 5.30
C GLY A 43 23.79 -6.82 5.97
N LEU A 44 23.20 -7.74 5.22
CA LEU A 44 22.51 -8.90 5.77
C LEU A 44 23.51 -9.93 6.31
N SER A 45 23.82 -9.83 7.61
CA SER A 45 24.62 -10.83 8.33
C SER A 45 23.72 -11.77 9.13
N PHE A 46 24.16 -13.01 9.37
CA PHE A 46 23.46 -13.97 10.26
C PHE A 46 23.54 -13.61 11.76
N ARG A 47 23.74 -12.33 12.09
CA ARG A 47 23.75 -11.83 13.46
C ARG A 47 22.32 -11.59 13.93
N GLY A 48 22.05 -11.87 15.20
CA GLY A 48 20.71 -11.71 15.79
C GLY A 48 20.12 -10.30 15.58
N GLN A 49 20.95 -9.26 15.67
CA GLN A 49 20.52 -7.87 15.41
C GLN A 49 20.04 -7.66 13.97
N ALA A 50 20.76 -8.17 12.97
CA ALA A 50 20.38 -8.06 11.57
C ALA A 50 19.09 -8.84 11.27
N LEU A 51 18.94 -10.04 11.85
CA LEU A 51 17.70 -10.81 11.75
C LEU A 51 16.52 -10.08 12.40
N LEU A 52 16.72 -9.47 13.58
CA LEU A 52 15.69 -8.67 14.25
C LEU A 52 15.29 -7.45 13.40
N SER A 53 16.25 -6.70 12.86
CA SER A 53 15.97 -5.59 11.95
C SER A 53 15.20 -6.03 10.71
N LEU A 54 15.48 -7.23 10.18
CA LEU A 54 14.78 -7.77 9.01
C LEU A 54 13.32 -8.06 9.36
N VAL A 55 13.08 -8.74 10.48
CA VAL A 55 11.73 -9.05 10.98
C VAL A 55 10.94 -7.76 11.24
N LEU A 56 11.58 -6.74 11.85
CA LEU A 56 10.95 -5.44 12.08
C LEU A 56 10.62 -4.72 10.76
N ALA A 57 11.51 -4.76 9.76
CA ALA A 57 11.26 -4.17 8.45
C ALA A 57 10.14 -4.90 7.70
N ILE A 58 10.08 -6.24 7.77
CA ILE A 58 8.99 -7.05 7.20
C ILE A 58 7.66 -6.69 7.88
N LEU A 59 7.64 -6.67 9.21
CA LEU A 59 6.46 -6.31 10.00
C LEU A 59 5.97 -4.89 9.67
N LEU A 60 6.90 -3.94 9.54
CA LEU A 60 6.60 -2.56 9.19
C LEU A 60 5.97 -2.46 7.79
N CYS A 61 6.61 -3.04 6.78
CA CYS A 61 6.22 -2.86 5.38
C CYS A 61 4.99 -3.68 4.97
N ASP A 62 4.87 -4.92 5.45
CA ASP A 62 3.78 -5.80 5.07
C ASP A 62 2.56 -5.63 5.99
N ALA A 63 2.76 -5.83 7.30
CA ALA A 63 1.65 -5.83 8.25
C ALA A 63 1.18 -4.41 8.59
N LEU A 64 2.07 -3.53 9.08
CA LEU A 64 1.65 -2.23 9.60
C LEU A 64 1.27 -1.25 8.50
N LEU A 65 2.14 -1.05 7.51
CA LEU A 65 1.86 -0.15 6.38
C LEU A 65 0.72 -0.71 5.51
N GLY A 66 0.64 -2.02 5.31
CA GLY A 66 -0.48 -2.67 4.64
C GLY A 66 -1.81 -2.46 5.37
N ALA A 67 -1.85 -2.69 6.69
CA ALA A 67 -3.05 -2.48 7.50
C ALA A 67 -3.46 -1.00 7.56
N TRP A 68 -2.51 -0.10 7.76
CA TRP A 68 -2.75 1.35 7.80
C TRP A 68 -3.37 1.83 6.48
N ARG A 69 -2.77 1.41 5.36
CA ARG A 69 -3.26 1.72 4.01
C ARG A 69 -4.63 1.08 3.74
N ALA A 70 -4.88 -0.13 4.22
CA ALA A 70 -6.17 -0.81 4.07
C ALA A 70 -7.27 -0.06 4.81
N LEU A 71 -7.03 0.31 6.07
CA LEU A 71 -7.94 1.16 6.84
C LEU A 71 -8.20 2.47 6.10
N TRP A 72 -7.15 3.16 5.69
CA TRP A 72 -7.30 4.44 5.01
C TRP A 72 -8.11 4.38 3.70
N LEU A 73 -7.92 3.33 2.90
CA LEU A 73 -8.57 3.18 1.59
C LEU A 73 -9.98 2.55 1.67
N GLN A 74 -10.24 1.68 2.64
CA GLN A 74 -11.51 0.94 2.75
C GLN A 74 -12.50 1.56 3.73
N SER A 75 -12.04 2.48 4.57
CA SER A 75 -12.89 3.12 5.56
C SER A 75 -14.08 3.90 4.96
N ASP A 76 -15.28 3.57 5.43
CA ASP A 76 -16.54 4.24 5.07
C ASP A 76 -16.63 5.67 5.61
N TRP A 77 -15.72 6.11 6.49
CA TRP A 77 -15.74 7.45 7.10
C TRP A 77 -15.71 8.58 6.05
N ARG A 78 -15.16 8.34 4.86
CA ARG A 78 -15.16 9.33 3.77
C ARG A 78 -16.55 9.57 3.20
N ASP A 79 -17.29 8.50 2.96
CA ASP A 79 -18.67 8.59 2.51
C ASP A 79 -19.59 9.09 3.63
N ALA A 80 -19.29 8.74 4.89
CA ALA A 80 -19.99 9.29 6.05
C ALA A 80 -19.74 10.80 6.19
N LEU A 81 -18.50 11.28 6.03
CA LEU A 81 -18.16 12.70 6.03
C LEU A 81 -18.83 13.43 4.85
N ARG A 82 -18.81 12.84 3.65
CA ARG A 82 -19.44 13.44 2.47
C ARG A 82 -20.95 13.54 2.64
N ARG A 83 -21.61 12.47 3.10
CA ARG A 83 -23.06 12.47 3.39
C ARG A 83 -23.42 13.45 4.51
N SER A 84 -22.61 13.51 5.57
CA SER A 84 -22.80 14.46 6.67
C SER A 84 -22.61 15.91 6.22
N SER A 85 -21.64 16.20 5.36
CA SER A 85 -21.45 17.54 4.81
C SER A 85 -22.63 17.99 3.94
N ALA A 86 -23.24 17.06 3.20
CA ALA A 86 -24.42 17.32 2.38
C ALA A 86 -25.69 17.51 3.23
N SER A 87 -25.89 16.71 4.28
CA SER A 87 -27.04 16.85 5.18
C SER A 87 -26.91 18.06 6.12
N ALA A 88 -25.69 18.47 6.49
CA ALA A 88 -25.45 19.67 7.30
C ALA A 88 -25.97 20.95 6.61
N ALA A 89 -26.05 20.99 5.28
CA ALA A 89 -26.64 22.10 4.53
C ALA A 89 -28.15 22.23 4.79
N THR A 90 -28.87 21.12 4.98
CA THR A 90 -30.32 21.09 5.22
C THR A 90 -30.70 21.48 6.66
N TRP A 91 -29.82 21.24 7.64
CA TRP A 91 -30.05 21.58 9.05
C TRP A 91 -29.68 23.03 9.43
N LEU A 92 -29.12 23.78 8.48
CA LEU A 92 -28.77 25.20 8.65
C LEU A 92 -29.94 26.15 8.40
N VAL A 93 -31.13 25.64 8.07
CA VAL A 93 -32.35 26.46 7.97
C VAL A 93 -32.61 27.10 9.35
N PRO A 94 -32.51 28.43 9.48
CA PRO A 94 -32.77 29.10 10.74
C PRO A 94 -34.25 28.89 11.09
N SER A 95 -34.52 28.27 12.24
CA SER A 95 -35.86 28.33 12.83
C SER A 95 -36.10 29.79 13.23
N ASN A 96 -37.11 30.40 12.62
CA ASN A 96 -37.31 31.83 12.48
C ASN A 96 -37.90 32.50 13.74
N ASP A 97 -37.45 32.08 14.92
CA ASP A 97 -38.07 32.48 16.19
C ASP A 97 -37.14 33.28 17.10
N ARG A 98 -37.46 34.58 17.17
CA ARG A 98 -37.16 35.59 18.21
C ARG A 98 -35.75 36.23 18.23
N PRO A 99 -35.67 37.54 18.55
CA PRO A 99 -34.43 38.31 18.57
C PRO A 99 -33.58 37.96 19.80
N VAL A 100 -32.73 36.96 19.66
CA VAL A 100 -31.69 36.62 20.65
C VAL A 100 -30.38 37.28 20.23
N SER A 101 -29.56 37.71 21.20
CA SER A 101 -28.28 38.37 20.97
C SER A 101 -27.38 37.57 20.01
N ARG A 102 -26.67 38.29 19.12
CA ARG A 102 -25.82 37.69 18.06
C ARG A 102 -24.81 36.67 18.61
N PHE A 103 -24.30 36.90 19.82
CA PHE A 103 -23.31 36.04 20.47
C PHE A 103 -23.89 34.68 20.90
N LEU A 104 -25.09 34.67 21.48
CA LEU A 104 -25.79 33.44 21.88
C LEU A 104 -26.14 32.57 20.66
N ASN A 105 -26.45 33.18 19.51
CA ASN A 105 -26.71 32.46 18.27
C ASN A 105 -25.46 31.75 17.72
N VAL A 106 -24.29 32.39 17.81
CA VAL A 106 -23.01 31.76 17.42
C VAL A 106 -22.69 30.58 18.34
N PHE A 107 -22.81 30.76 19.65
CA PHE A 107 -22.55 29.69 20.62
C PHE A 107 -23.52 28.52 20.47
N ARG A 108 -24.80 28.79 20.21
CA ARG A 108 -25.82 27.75 19.97
C ARG A 108 -25.57 27.00 18.67
N ARG A 109 -25.13 27.69 17.60
CA ARG A 109 -24.68 27.05 16.34
C ARG A 109 -23.46 26.17 16.57
N PHE A 110 -22.47 26.65 17.33
CA PHE A 110 -21.28 25.87 17.68
C PHE A 110 -21.63 24.64 18.51
N LYS A 111 -22.42 24.79 19.57
CA LYS A 111 -22.86 23.69 20.43
C LYS A 111 -23.68 22.65 19.66
N ARG A 112 -24.60 23.06 18.77
CA ARG A 112 -25.32 22.13 17.88
C ARG A 112 -24.38 21.39 16.93
N ARG A 113 -23.39 22.07 16.34
CA ARG A 113 -22.37 21.44 15.50
C ARG A 113 -21.54 20.43 16.29
N VAL A 114 -21.10 20.76 17.51
CA VAL A 114 -20.31 19.86 18.37
C VAL A 114 -21.12 18.65 18.82
N ILE A 115 -22.39 18.84 19.23
CA ILE A 115 -23.27 17.73 19.63
C ILE A 115 -23.56 16.82 18.43
N HIS A 116 -23.85 17.40 17.26
CA HIS A 116 -24.07 16.62 16.04
C HIS A 116 -22.82 15.84 15.62
N PHE A 117 -21.66 16.49 15.65
CA PHE A 117 -20.37 15.85 15.41
C PHE A 117 -20.15 14.70 16.40
N ARG A 118 -20.42 14.90 17.69
CA ARG A 118 -20.26 13.88 18.73
C ARG A 118 -21.28 12.73 18.65
N GLN A 119 -22.50 12.97 18.18
CA GLN A 119 -23.56 11.96 18.18
C GLN A 119 -23.64 11.15 16.88
N VAL A 120 -23.34 11.78 15.74
CA VAL A 120 -23.54 11.14 14.41
C VAL A 120 -22.21 10.72 13.79
N ILE A 121 -21.18 11.55 13.94
CA ILE A 121 -19.90 11.36 13.27
C ILE A 121 -18.95 10.57 14.17
N TRP A 122 -18.83 10.95 15.45
CA TRP A 122 -17.89 10.35 16.40
C TRP A 122 -18.01 8.82 16.55
N PRO A 123 -19.19 8.20 16.74
CA PRO A 123 -19.25 6.76 17.03
C PRO A 123 -18.79 5.88 15.89
N VAL A 124 -19.00 6.33 14.64
CA VAL A 124 -18.57 5.62 13.43
C VAL A 124 -17.08 5.82 13.18
N ILE A 125 -16.60 7.03 13.48
CA ILE A 125 -15.21 7.44 13.26
C ILE A 125 -14.26 6.91 14.36
N ASP A 126 -14.75 6.69 15.58
CA ASP A 126 -13.94 6.40 16.77
C ASP A 126 -13.05 5.16 16.59
N SER A 127 -13.64 4.05 16.14
CA SER A 127 -12.89 2.78 16.01
C SER A 127 -11.86 2.79 14.86
N GLU A 128 -12.21 3.35 13.70
CA GLU A 128 -11.34 3.36 12.53
C GLU A 128 -10.22 4.38 12.65
N ILE A 129 -10.51 5.59 13.15
CA ILE A 129 -9.48 6.60 13.41
C ILE A 129 -8.56 6.14 14.53
N THR A 130 -9.09 5.54 15.61
CA THR A 130 -8.24 4.99 16.67
C THR A 130 -7.32 3.92 16.11
N GLY A 131 -7.83 3.00 15.29
CA GLY A 131 -7.00 1.99 14.60
C GLY A 131 -5.92 2.63 13.72
N LEU A 132 -6.28 3.65 12.94
CA LEU A 132 -5.36 4.35 12.05
C LEU A 132 -4.25 5.11 12.81
N VAL A 133 -4.60 5.77 13.91
CA VAL A 133 -3.65 6.47 14.78
C VAL A 133 -2.73 5.48 15.49
N VAL A 134 -3.27 4.39 16.04
CA VAL A 134 -2.49 3.37 16.75
C VAL A 134 -1.52 2.65 15.81
N ILE A 135 -2.00 2.17 14.66
CA ILE A 135 -1.15 1.48 13.67
C ILE A 135 -0.13 2.46 13.09
N GLY A 136 -0.53 3.70 12.81
CA GLY A 136 0.37 4.75 12.32
C GLY A 136 1.49 5.06 13.32
N ALA A 137 1.13 5.23 14.60
CA ALA A 137 2.10 5.47 15.68
C ALA A 137 3.05 4.28 15.87
N LEU A 138 2.54 3.04 15.80
CA LEU A 138 3.36 1.84 15.88
C LEU A 138 4.32 1.73 14.69
N ALA A 139 3.84 1.97 13.47
CA ALA A 139 4.67 1.96 12.26
C ALA A 139 5.79 3.00 12.33
N LEU A 140 5.47 4.23 12.75
CA LEU A 140 6.48 5.28 12.94
C LEU A 140 7.46 4.92 14.06
N SER A 141 7.01 4.31 15.14
CA SER A 141 7.89 3.86 16.24
C SER A 141 8.89 2.81 15.78
N ILE A 142 8.44 1.81 14.99
CA ILE A 142 9.36 0.83 14.40
C ILE A 142 10.32 1.49 13.41
N ALA A 143 9.83 2.42 12.59
CA ALA A 143 10.68 3.15 11.65
C ALA A 143 11.75 3.99 12.37
N VAL A 144 11.44 4.60 13.51
CA VAL A 144 12.42 5.29 14.38
C VAL A 144 13.51 4.32 14.85
N ILE A 145 13.14 3.09 15.24
CA ILE A 145 14.10 2.06 15.68
C ILE A 145 15.01 1.63 14.53
N LEU A 146 14.48 1.53 13.30
CA LEU A 146 15.26 1.17 12.10
C LEU A 146 16.19 2.30 11.62
N GLY A 147 15.86 3.56 11.91
CA GLY A 147 16.72 4.72 11.66
C GLY A 147 16.02 5.90 10.98
N GLN A 148 16.75 7.00 10.80
CA GLN A 148 16.21 8.25 10.26
C GLN A 148 15.69 8.12 8.82
N VAL A 149 16.40 7.39 7.95
CA VAL A 149 16.00 7.23 6.54
C VAL A 149 14.73 6.35 6.41
N PRO A 150 14.64 5.17 7.05
CA PRO A 150 13.39 4.40 7.15
C PRO A 150 12.21 5.22 7.67
N LEU A 151 12.41 6.10 8.67
CA LEU A 151 11.37 6.99 9.18
C LEU A 151 10.82 7.96 8.12
N VAL A 152 11.71 8.61 7.36
CA VAL A 152 11.31 9.51 6.28
C VAL A 152 10.57 8.74 5.19
N LEU A 153 11.08 7.59 4.77
CA LEU A 153 10.43 6.75 3.75
C LEU A 153 9.06 6.25 4.20
N THR A 154 8.93 5.81 5.46
CA THR A 154 7.65 5.37 6.05
C THR A 154 6.63 6.51 6.06
N SER A 155 7.07 7.72 6.41
CA SER A 155 6.22 8.92 6.39
C SER A 155 5.76 9.25 4.97
N LEU A 156 6.63 9.10 3.97
CA LEU A 156 6.29 9.26 2.56
C LEU A 156 5.29 8.20 2.09
N VAL A 157 5.44 6.93 2.47
CA VAL A 157 4.47 5.87 2.15
C VAL A 157 3.09 6.22 2.67
N MET A 158 3.00 6.66 3.93
CA MET A 158 1.73 7.10 4.52
C MET A 158 1.13 8.26 3.72
N LEU A 159 1.91 9.28 3.40
CA LEU A 159 1.48 10.41 2.57
C LEU A 159 0.99 9.96 1.17
N PHE A 160 1.69 9.03 0.53
CA PHE A 160 1.32 8.49 -0.78
C PHE A 160 -0.02 7.75 -0.72
N ALA A 161 -0.28 6.99 0.33
CA ALA A 161 -1.58 6.36 0.56
C ALA A 161 -2.69 7.40 0.84
N LEU A 162 -2.38 8.53 1.49
CA LEU A 162 -3.31 9.68 1.58
C LEU A 162 -3.72 10.18 0.19
N ILE A 163 -2.73 10.41 -0.68
CA ILE A 163 -2.91 10.89 -2.05
C ILE A 163 -3.68 9.88 -2.88
N GLU A 164 -3.33 8.59 -2.82
CA GLU A 164 -4.01 7.53 -3.56
C GLU A 164 -5.50 7.50 -3.27
N GLY A 165 -5.87 7.63 -1.99
CA GLY A 165 -7.28 7.67 -1.62
C GLY A 165 -8.03 8.85 -2.26
N ARG A 166 -7.38 9.94 -2.66
CA ARG A 166 -8.03 11.07 -3.35
C ARG A 166 -8.21 10.83 -4.85
N ILE A 167 -7.26 10.14 -5.49
CA ILE A 167 -7.25 9.94 -6.95
C ILE A 167 -8.15 8.75 -7.35
N GLY A 168 -8.42 7.84 -6.42
CA GLY A 168 -9.27 6.66 -6.62
C GLY A 168 -8.47 5.43 -7.06
N THR A 169 -9.05 4.25 -6.90
CA THR A 169 -8.34 2.95 -7.00
C THR A 169 -7.73 2.68 -8.37
N ALA A 170 -8.42 3.00 -9.47
CA ALA A 170 -7.94 2.74 -10.83
C ALA A 170 -6.72 3.60 -11.21
N ARG A 171 -6.77 4.90 -10.91
CA ARG A 171 -5.66 5.83 -11.17
C ARG A 171 -4.54 5.69 -10.12
N GLY A 172 -4.88 5.21 -8.93
CA GLY A 172 -3.98 4.95 -7.82
C GLY A 172 -3.07 3.73 -7.98
N ALA A 173 -3.26 2.88 -9.01
CA ALA A 173 -2.49 1.65 -9.20
C ALA A 173 -0.96 1.88 -9.27
N GLY A 174 -0.52 3.04 -9.79
CA GLY A 174 0.89 3.41 -9.79
C GLY A 174 1.43 3.69 -8.39
N LEU A 175 0.70 4.47 -7.59
CA LEU A 175 1.07 4.78 -6.19
C LEU A 175 1.05 3.51 -5.34
N ARG A 176 0.09 2.63 -5.59
CA ARG A 176 0.03 1.30 -5.00
C ARG A 176 1.28 0.49 -5.29
N ALA A 177 1.70 0.43 -6.55
CA ALA A 177 2.90 -0.33 -6.92
C ALA A 177 4.17 0.22 -6.26
N VAL A 178 4.31 1.56 -6.20
CA VAL A 178 5.43 2.21 -5.51
C VAL A 178 5.40 1.90 -4.00
N GLY A 179 4.22 1.96 -3.39
CA GLY A 179 3.99 1.62 -1.97
C GLY A 179 4.27 0.16 -1.61
N GLU A 180 4.01 -0.77 -2.53
CA GLU A 180 4.15 -2.22 -2.28
C GLU A 180 5.51 -2.79 -2.71
N ILE A 181 6.26 -2.10 -3.59
CA ILE A 181 7.56 -2.58 -4.10
C ILE A 181 8.69 -1.59 -3.82
N THR A 182 8.64 -0.36 -4.37
CA THR A 182 9.75 0.60 -4.26
C THR A 182 10.05 0.93 -2.79
N PHE A 183 9.05 1.40 -2.04
CA PHE A 183 9.30 1.84 -0.67
C PHE A 183 9.76 0.72 0.26
N PRO A 184 9.14 -0.48 0.28
CA PRO A 184 9.62 -1.58 1.11
C PRO A 184 11.07 -1.97 0.80
N TRP A 185 11.45 -1.98 -0.48
CA TRP A 185 12.84 -2.22 -0.90
C TRP A 185 13.79 -1.17 -0.32
N LEU A 186 13.48 0.12 -0.51
CA LEU A 186 14.36 1.21 -0.06
C LEU A 186 14.41 1.34 1.47
N ILE A 187 13.30 1.07 2.16
CA ILE A 187 13.24 1.03 3.63
C ILE A 187 14.20 -0.05 4.15
N ALA A 188 14.17 -1.23 3.55
CA ALA A 188 15.07 -2.31 3.92
C ALA A 188 16.52 -1.98 3.58
N GLU A 189 16.80 -1.53 2.35
CA GLU A 189 18.16 -1.17 1.94
C GLU A 189 18.80 -0.14 2.88
N SER A 190 18.05 0.92 3.21
CA SER A 190 18.51 1.97 4.13
C SER A 190 18.61 1.54 5.60
N ALA A 191 17.84 0.54 6.03
CA ALA A 191 17.95 -0.01 7.38
C ALA A 191 19.20 -0.89 7.57
N PHE A 192 19.74 -1.45 6.49
CA PHE A 192 20.87 -2.39 6.53
C PHE A 192 22.19 -1.80 6.00
N GLY A 193 22.19 -0.65 5.32
CA GLY A 193 23.43 -0.07 4.83
C GLY A 193 23.27 1.16 3.93
N HIS A 194 24.16 1.24 2.94
CA HIS A 194 24.24 2.39 2.05
C HIS A 194 23.23 2.28 0.91
N PHE A 195 22.54 3.39 0.67
CA PHE A 195 21.64 3.53 -0.47
C PHE A 195 22.43 3.61 -1.78
N SER A 196 22.06 2.75 -2.74
CA SER A 196 22.62 2.74 -4.09
C SER A 196 21.62 3.27 -5.12
N TRP A 197 22.07 4.18 -6.00
CA TRP A 197 21.25 4.65 -7.11
C TRP A 197 20.83 3.52 -8.04
N LEU A 198 21.68 2.51 -8.23
CA LEU A 198 21.36 1.36 -9.07
C LEU A 198 20.25 0.50 -8.44
N SER A 199 20.25 0.37 -7.11
CA SER A 199 19.18 -0.30 -6.36
C SER A 199 17.83 0.40 -6.54
N LEU A 200 17.81 1.74 -6.48
CA LEU A 200 16.61 2.52 -6.79
C LEU A 200 16.10 2.24 -8.21
N VAL A 201 16.99 2.17 -9.20
CA VAL A 201 16.60 1.87 -10.59
C VAL A 201 15.95 0.48 -10.68
N TYR A 202 16.53 -0.56 -10.06
CA TYR A 202 15.91 -1.87 -10.02
C TYR A 202 14.54 -1.85 -9.32
N ALA A 203 14.45 -1.23 -8.15
CA ALA A 203 13.20 -1.10 -7.41
C ALA A 203 12.09 -0.44 -8.25
N LEU A 204 12.43 0.60 -9.02
CA LEU A 204 11.51 1.27 -9.95
C LEU A 204 11.13 0.40 -11.15
N LEU A 205 12.07 -0.36 -11.73
CA LEU A 205 11.78 -1.29 -12.82
C LEU A 205 10.82 -2.40 -12.38
N PHE A 206 11.06 -3.02 -11.22
CA PHE A 206 10.15 -4.03 -10.68
C PHE A 206 8.80 -3.45 -10.25
N THR A 207 8.79 -2.18 -9.82
CA THR A 207 7.56 -1.43 -9.58
C THR A 207 6.76 -1.24 -10.87
N LEU A 208 7.43 -0.98 -12.00
CA LEU A 208 6.78 -0.88 -13.31
C LEU A 208 6.22 -2.22 -13.78
N VAL A 209 6.96 -3.33 -13.58
CA VAL A 209 6.45 -4.69 -13.83
C VAL A 209 5.21 -4.95 -12.97
N TYR A 210 5.29 -4.66 -11.68
CA TYR A 210 4.19 -4.89 -10.75
C TYR A 210 2.94 -4.05 -11.09
N ARG A 211 3.14 -2.76 -11.42
CA ARG A 211 2.09 -1.88 -11.93
C ARG A 211 1.45 -2.44 -13.19
N ALA A 212 2.24 -2.94 -14.13
CA ALA A 212 1.74 -3.55 -15.34
C ALA A 212 0.89 -4.79 -15.06
N LEU A 213 1.29 -5.64 -14.11
CA LEU A 213 0.48 -6.79 -13.69
C LEU A 213 -0.85 -6.37 -13.04
N LEU A 214 -0.84 -5.35 -12.18
CA LEU A 214 -2.07 -4.76 -11.63
C LEU A 214 -2.98 -4.20 -12.75
N GLY A 215 -2.40 -3.46 -13.69
CA GLY A 215 -3.08 -2.93 -14.87
C GLY A 215 -3.73 -4.03 -15.71
N LEU A 216 -3.03 -5.14 -15.93
CA LEU A 216 -3.54 -6.28 -16.68
C LEU A 216 -4.75 -6.94 -16.01
N VAL A 217 -4.70 -7.10 -14.69
CA VAL A 217 -5.83 -7.69 -13.93
C VAL A 217 -7.06 -6.79 -13.94
N THR A 218 -6.85 -5.47 -13.89
CA THR A 218 -7.95 -4.48 -13.82
C THR A 218 -8.53 -4.14 -15.19
N THR A 219 -7.72 -3.87 -16.21
CA THR A 219 -8.20 -3.36 -17.52
C THR A 219 -8.09 -4.36 -18.67
N ARG A 220 -7.34 -5.46 -18.51
CA ARG A 220 -7.09 -6.51 -19.55
C ARG A 220 -6.50 -5.97 -20.87
N GLN A 221 -5.91 -4.78 -20.85
CA GLN A 221 -5.31 -4.17 -22.05
C GLN A 221 -3.92 -4.75 -22.32
N SER A 222 -3.63 -5.04 -23.60
CA SER A 222 -2.35 -5.61 -24.04
C SER A 222 -1.15 -4.67 -23.83
N GLN A 223 -1.37 -3.35 -23.77
CA GLN A 223 -0.31 -2.38 -23.51
C GLN A 223 0.46 -2.66 -22.20
N TRP A 224 -0.21 -3.23 -21.19
CA TRP A 224 0.45 -3.59 -19.93
C TRP A 224 1.47 -4.71 -20.10
N ILE A 225 1.27 -5.63 -21.04
CA ILE A 225 2.25 -6.67 -21.36
C ILE A 225 3.52 -6.04 -21.92
N ALA A 226 3.37 -5.06 -22.83
CA ALA A 226 4.51 -4.33 -23.39
C ALA A 226 5.31 -3.61 -22.29
N TRP A 227 4.64 -2.91 -21.36
CA TRP A 227 5.31 -2.27 -20.22
C TRP A 227 6.03 -3.26 -19.30
N SER A 228 5.43 -4.42 -19.03
CA SER A 228 6.05 -5.49 -18.24
C SER A 228 7.31 -6.03 -18.93
N ASN A 229 7.23 -6.31 -20.23
CA ASN A 229 8.37 -6.79 -21.02
C ASN A 229 9.49 -5.75 -21.09
N LEU A 230 9.16 -4.49 -21.37
CA LEU A 230 10.12 -3.40 -21.45
C LEU A 230 10.90 -3.24 -20.15
N ALA A 231 10.21 -3.26 -19.00
CA ALA A 231 10.84 -3.12 -17.69
C ALA A 231 11.77 -4.30 -17.36
N GLN A 232 11.40 -5.54 -17.73
CA GLN A 232 12.26 -6.70 -17.52
C GLN A 232 13.46 -6.73 -18.45
N VAL A 233 13.29 -6.35 -19.72
CA VAL A 233 14.42 -6.21 -20.66
C VAL A 233 15.39 -5.16 -20.14
N ALA A 234 14.90 -4.02 -19.64
CA ALA A 234 15.75 -3.02 -19.02
C ALA A 234 16.51 -3.57 -17.80
N ALA A 235 15.86 -4.37 -16.95
CA ALA A 235 16.52 -5.01 -15.82
C ALA A 235 17.62 -6.00 -16.27
N VAL A 236 17.39 -6.76 -17.34
CA VAL A 236 18.40 -7.64 -17.95
C VAL A 236 19.59 -6.85 -18.49
N LEU A 237 19.35 -5.74 -19.19
CA LEU A 237 20.41 -4.88 -19.71
C LEU A 237 21.27 -4.30 -18.58
N LEU A 238 20.66 -3.93 -17.46
CA LEU A 238 21.39 -3.49 -16.27
C LEU A 238 22.23 -4.63 -15.67
N LEU A 239 21.70 -5.85 -15.60
CA LEU A 239 22.46 -7.02 -15.14
C LEU A 239 23.65 -7.35 -16.06
N MET A 240 23.49 -7.15 -17.37
CA MET A 240 24.60 -7.25 -18.33
C MET A 240 25.65 -6.18 -18.06
N ALA A 241 25.22 -4.93 -17.79
CA ALA A 241 26.12 -3.83 -17.48
C ALA A 241 26.89 -4.03 -16.17
N THR A 242 26.33 -4.76 -15.19
CA THR A 242 27.02 -5.16 -13.95
C THR A 242 27.87 -6.42 -14.08
N ASN A 243 28.02 -6.98 -15.28
CA ASN A 243 28.82 -8.19 -15.56
C ASN A 243 28.39 -9.42 -14.74
N THR A 244 27.08 -9.63 -14.57
CA THR A 244 26.54 -10.81 -13.85
C THR A 244 25.91 -11.84 -14.80
N PRO A 245 26.71 -12.61 -15.57
CA PRO A 245 26.20 -13.47 -16.65
C PRO A 245 25.23 -14.55 -16.16
N ALA A 246 25.48 -15.11 -14.97
CA ALA A 246 24.57 -16.08 -14.35
C ALA A 246 23.19 -15.47 -14.05
N GLY A 247 23.16 -14.25 -13.52
CA GLY A 247 21.93 -13.53 -13.22
C GLY A 247 21.13 -13.21 -14.50
N VAL A 248 21.82 -12.75 -15.54
CA VAL A 248 21.24 -12.52 -16.88
C VAL A 248 20.56 -13.78 -17.41
N GLY A 249 21.23 -14.94 -17.35
CA GLY A 249 20.65 -16.21 -17.81
C GLY A 249 19.37 -16.60 -17.08
N ILE A 250 19.36 -16.48 -15.74
CA ILE A 250 18.18 -16.81 -14.92
C ILE A 250 16.99 -15.88 -15.26
N VAL A 251 17.24 -14.56 -15.36
CA VAL A 251 16.18 -13.60 -15.66
C VAL A 251 15.66 -13.78 -17.10
N LEU A 252 16.53 -14.07 -18.06
CA LEU A 252 16.12 -14.36 -19.44
C LEU A 252 15.26 -15.62 -19.55
N LEU A 253 15.57 -16.68 -18.79
CA LEU A 253 14.73 -17.88 -18.73
C LEU A 253 13.34 -17.56 -18.15
N GLY A 254 13.27 -16.73 -17.12
CA GLY A 254 12.00 -16.23 -16.57
C GLY A 254 11.20 -15.41 -17.59
N LEU A 255 11.88 -14.55 -18.35
CA LEU A 255 11.28 -13.75 -19.42
C LEU A 255 10.77 -14.62 -20.56
N LEU A 256 11.52 -15.65 -20.98
CA LEU A 256 11.10 -16.62 -21.97
C LEU A 256 9.83 -17.35 -21.52
N ALA A 257 9.80 -17.82 -20.27
CA ALA A 257 8.62 -18.46 -19.68
C ALA A 257 7.42 -17.50 -19.66
N GLN A 258 7.64 -16.22 -19.34
CA GLN A 258 6.61 -15.19 -19.43
C GLN A 258 6.07 -15.01 -20.86
N VAL A 259 6.94 -14.96 -21.87
CA VAL A 259 6.54 -14.82 -23.28
C VAL A 259 5.69 -16.02 -23.73
N LEU A 260 6.03 -17.24 -23.31
CA LEU A 260 5.20 -18.42 -23.59
C LEU A 260 3.79 -18.28 -22.99
N TRP A 261 3.67 -17.72 -21.77
CA TRP A 261 2.37 -17.43 -21.16
C TRP A 261 1.60 -16.30 -21.87
N GLN A 262 2.26 -15.42 -22.61
CA GLN A 262 1.57 -14.36 -23.39
C GLN A 262 0.74 -14.93 -24.52
N ALA A 263 1.20 -16.01 -25.17
CA ALA A 263 0.42 -16.71 -26.19
C ALA A 263 -0.92 -17.21 -25.63
N ARG A 264 -0.89 -17.83 -24.44
CA ARG A 264 -2.10 -18.26 -23.75
C ARG A 264 -2.98 -17.11 -23.28
N TYR A 265 -2.38 -16.03 -22.76
CA TYR A 265 -3.14 -14.83 -22.40
C TYR A 265 -3.88 -14.22 -23.60
N ASN A 266 -3.26 -14.21 -24.78
CA ASN A 266 -3.88 -13.66 -25.98
C ASN A 266 -5.13 -14.45 -26.41
N SER A 267 -5.14 -15.77 -26.17
CA SER A 267 -6.30 -16.65 -26.36
C SER A 267 -7.37 -16.41 -25.30
N ASP A 268 -7.01 -16.59 -24.02
CA ASP A 268 -8.01 -16.73 -22.94
C ASP A 268 -8.40 -15.38 -22.32
N ARG A 269 -7.59 -14.34 -22.52
CA ARG A 269 -7.70 -13.00 -21.90
C ARG A 269 -7.84 -13.02 -20.38
N ASP A 270 -7.37 -14.08 -19.73
CA ASP A 270 -7.36 -14.22 -18.27
C ASP A 270 -6.11 -13.54 -17.68
N GLY A 271 -6.25 -12.26 -17.35
CA GLY A 271 -5.20 -11.46 -16.71
C GLY A 271 -4.83 -11.96 -15.31
N GLN A 272 -5.74 -12.60 -14.58
CA GLN A 272 -5.47 -13.07 -13.22
C GLN A 272 -4.63 -14.35 -13.23
N ALA A 273 -4.93 -15.29 -14.13
CA ALA A 273 -4.09 -16.48 -14.33
C ALA A 273 -2.69 -16.10 -14.81
N TYR A 274 -2.60 -15.20 -15.80
CA TYR A 274 -1.31 -14.69 -16.29
C TYR A 274 -0.49 -14.04 -15.18
N ALA A 275 -1.08 -13.09 -14.44
CA ALA A 275 -0.37 -12.36 -13.39
C ALA A 275 0.13 -13.28 -12.26
N ARG A 276 -0.66 -14.30 -11.87
CA ARG A 276 -0.25 -15.30 -10.86
C ARG A 276 1.00 -16.07 -11.28
N ARG A 277 1.12 -16.41 -12.57
CA ARG A 277 2.27 -17.15 -13.10
C ARG A 277 3.49 -16.25 -13.22
N VAL A 278 3.33 -15.09 -13.85
CA VAL A 278 4.41 -14.12 -14.07
C VAL A 278 4.98 -13.57 -12.76
N GLN A 279 4.16 -13.44 -11.73
CA GLN A 279 4.61 -13.02 -10.40
C GLN A 279 5.79 -13.87 -9.90
N SER A 280 5.74 -15.19 -10.05
CA SER A 280 6.81 -16.06 -9.56
C SER A 280 8.16 -15.75 -10.24
N TYR A 281 8.15 -15.54 -11.57
CA TYR A 281 9.32 -15.15 -12.33
C TYR A 281 9.83 -13.76 -11.95
N MET A 282 8.90 -12.82 -11.69
CA MET A 282 9.25 -11.48 -11.21
C MET A 282 9.95 -11.53 -9.85
N LEU A 283 9.45 -12.33 -8.89
CA LEU A 283 10.07 -12.46 -7.57
C LEU A 283 11.49 -13.04 -7.66
N VAL A 284 11.69 -14.06 -8.51
CA VAL A 284 13.03 -14.62 -8.77
C VAL A 284 13.94 -13.56 -9.41
N ALA A 285 13.46 -12.82 -10.40
CA ALA A 285 14.24 -11.76 -11.04
C ALA A 285 14.61 -10.63 -10.06
N MET A 286 13.69 -10.24 -9.16
CA MET A 286 13.97 -9.29 -8.08
C MET A 286 15.11 -9.79 -7.19
N LEU A 287 15.06 -11.06 -6.77
CA LEU A 287 16.09 -11.66 -5.93
C LEU A 287 17.46 -11.66 -6.61
N VAL A 288 17.52 -12.07 -7.89
CA VAL A 288 18.75 -12.06 -8.69
C VAL A 288 19.31 -10.64 -8.82
N ALA A 289 18.46 -9.64 -9.07
CA ALA A 289 18.87 -8.25 -9.13
C ALA A 289 19.42 -7.75 -7.78
N GLY A 290 18.75 -8.06 -6.67
CA GLY A 290 19.25 -7.70 -5.34
C GLY A 290 20.61 -8.34 -5.03
N LEU A 291 20.79 -9.62 -5.35
CA LEU A 291 22.07 -10.31 -5.19
C LEU A 291 23.17 -9.74 -6.09
N SER A 292 22.84 -9.29 -7.29
CA SER A 292 23.81 -8.69 -8.22
C SER A 292 24.38 -7.36 -7.75
N LEU A 293 23.68 -6.67 -6.84
CA LEU A 293 24.16 -5.42 -6.24
C LEU A 293 25.13 -5.67 -5.09
N TRP A 294 25.12 -6.89 -4.54
CA TRP A 294 25.99 -7.29 -3.44
C TRP A 294 27.34 -7.84 -3.90
N LEU A 295 27.37 -8.52 -5.06
CA LEU A 295 28.56 -9.12 -5.65
C LEU A 295 29.45 -8.08 -6.34
#